data_AF-A0A077WTV1-F1
#
_entry.id   AF-A0A077WTV1-F1
#
_cell.length_a   1.000
_cell.length_b   1.000
_cell.length_c   1.000
_cell.angle_alpha   90.00
_cell.angle_beta   90.00
_cell.angle_gamma   90.00
#
_symmetry.space_group_name_H-M   'P 1'
#
loop_
_entity.id
_entity.type
_entity.pdbx_description
1 polymer ?
#
loop_
_entity_poly.entity_id
_entity_poly.type
_entity_poly.pdbx_seq_one_letter_code
_entity_poly.pdbx_strand_id
1 'polypeptide(L)'
;MLDYTFEDYVSLIQEKQNGSNVLSNKAQIELLQNPNFLLLYVPDDGSRMKLVKPADDSYHQKHVMEKSLITRSSRKLSLPHYALSHLWGISEENRHLWHEIGDYVDDEKGQPAAVVSMRPEKRETLLKLLEGHPDSYWWIDVLCARTDTPLDIMGDIYKYSRTCYAMLDCDSQCISDMQSLITQGKDPSTLTVDEFWHAVDIWDKFAQCAWWKRVWTWQEMMLPKQILLIAETDTQVCNTIDMDRLYNFEEGIYWAPGDIRQAHMQWESSTSYAPVMEIKSCLRQRSELQDQYSPHPITTIDYLTSSSRKCMKPEDYVYGVLGVFRFNLPRGIEPNKLWELFVSRVEAIEVTSLVSANAREFDLLTARDMADVYQALLKSHDQVYTQYFIV
;
A
#
# COMPACT_ATOMS: atom_id res chain seq x y z
N MET A 1 25.43 -6.85 28.58
CA MET A 1 24.27 -7.16 27.72
C MET A 1 23.83 -8.56 28.09
N LEU A 2 22.56 -8.75 28.43
CA LEU A 2 22.01 -10.09 28.63
C LEU A 2 21.73 -10.67 27.24
N ASP A 3 22.40 -11.77 26.89
CA ASP A 3 22.14 -12.51 25.66
C ASP A 3 20.81 -13.26 25.80
N TYR A 4 19.71 -12.61 25.42
CA TYR A 4 18.43 -13.29 25.28
C TYR A 4 18.46 -14.12 23.99
N THR A 5 18.09 -15.40 24.08
CA THR A 5 17.86 -16.22 22.91
C THR A 5 16.52 -15.84 22.26
N PHE A 6 16.34 -16.15 20.98
CA PHE A 6 15.06 -15.95 20.30
C PHE A 6 13.89 -16.64 21.03
N GLU A 7 14.15 -17.80 21.62
CA GLU A 7 13.18 -18.56 22.41
C GLU A 7 12.81 -17.82 23.70
N ASP A 8 13.78 -17.15 24.33
CA ASP A 8 13.51 -16.27 25.48
C ASP A 8 12.68 -15.05 25.07
N TYR A 9 12.92 -14.47 23.87
CA TYR A 9 12.12 -13.37 23.31
C TYR A 9 10.67 -13.78 23.06
N VAL A 10 10.46 -14.94 22.43
CA VAL A 10 9.12 -15.48 22.16
C VAL A 10 8.38 -15.74 23.48
N SER A 11 9.08 -16.29 24.48
CA SER A 11 8.52 -16.55 25.81
C SER A 11 8.14 -15.25 26.55
N LEU A 12 8.99 -14.22 26.50
CA LEU A 12 8.73 -12.88 27.08
C LEU A 12 7.51 -12.19 26.47
N ILE A 13 7.31 -12.36 25.16
CA ILE A 13 6.14 -11.83 24.44
C ILE A 13 4.88 -12.60 24.82
N GLN A 14 4.96 -13.92 24.96
CA GLN A 14 3.82 -14.80 25.26
C GLN A 14 3.32 -14.67 26.71
N GLU A 15 4.20 -14.48 27.70
CA GLU A 15 3.82 -14.43 29.12
C GLU A 15 3.02 -13.18 29.54
N LYS A 16 2.97 -12.11 28.72
CA LYS A 16 2.45 -10.78 29.14
C LYS A 16 1.27 -10.23 28.32
N GLN A 17 0.64 -11.02 27.47
CA GLN A 17 -0.27 -10.52 26.44
C GLN A 17 -1.64 -11.21 26.37
N ASN A 18 -2.69 -10.41 26.07
CA ASN A 18 -4.00 -10.93 25.63
C ASN A 18 -3.84 -11.65 24.28
N GLY A 19 -4.67 -12.68 24.01
CA GLY A 19 -4.53 -13.56 22.84
C GLY A 19 -4.47 -12.86 21.48
N SER A 20 -5.02 -11.66 21.36
CA SER A 20 -5.00 -10.87 20.11
C SER A 20 -3.60 -10.33 19.77
N ASN A 21 -2.84 -9.84 20.75
CA ASN A 21 -1.47 -9.35 20.55
C ASN A 21 -0.51 -10.48 20.20
N VAL A 22 -0.77 -11.69 20.71
CA VAL A 22 0.03 -12.89 20.44
C VAL A 22 -0.01 -13.25 18.95
N LEU A 23 -1.18 -13.24 18.31
CA LEU A 23 -1.31 -13.56 16.88
C LEU A 23 -0.60 -12.54 15.98
N SER A 24 -0.73 -11.25 16.27
CA SER A 24 -0.07 -10.20 15.48
C SER A 24 1.46 -10.22 15.66
N ASN A 25 1.95 -10.61 16.83
CA ASN A 25 3.39 -10.73 17.05
C ASN A 25 3.93 -12.00 16.39
N LYS A 26 3.17 -13.10 16.42
CA LYS A 26 3.49 -14.33 15.71
C LYS A 26 3.67 -14.10 14.21
N ALA A 27 2.73 -13.43 13.54
CA ALA A 27 2.84 -13.16 12.11
C ALA A 27 4.05 -12.27 11.74
N GLN A 28 4.39 -11.28 12.57
CA GLN A 28 5.60 -10.47 12.38
C GLN A 28 6.88 -11.28 12.54
N ILE A 29 6.90 -12.19 13.52
CA ILE A 29 8.02 -13.11 13.73
C ILE A 29 8.13 -14.08 12.55
N GLU A 30 7.01 -14.63 12.08
CA GLU A 30 6.97 -15.50 10.90
C GLU A 30 7.49 -14.79 9.65
N LEU A 31 7.17 -13.50 9.47
CA LEU A 31 7.74 -12.70 8.38
C LEU A 31 9.26 -12.55 8.51
N LEU A 32 9.80 -12.29 9.70
CA LEU A 32 11.25 -12.21 9.94
C LEU A 32 11.98 -13.53 9.75
N GLN A 33 11.27 -14.66 9.94
CA GLN A 33 11.80 -16.00 9.71
C GLN A 33 11.59 -16.47 8.27
N ASN A 34 10.89 -15.69 7.43
CA ASN A 34 10.62 -16.09 6.06
C ASN A 34 11.88 -15.92 5.20
N PRO A 35 12.36 -16.98 4.53
CA PRO A 35 13.58 -16.92 3.72
C PRO A 35 13.44 -16.02 2.47
N ASN A 36 12.21 -15.65 2.10
CA ASN A 36 11.94 -14.74 0.99
C ASN A 36 11.76 -13.29 1.44
N PHE A 37 11.78 -13.01 2.74
CA PHE A 37 11.71 -11.64 3.25
C PHE A 37 13.11 -11.02 3.22
N LEU A 38 13.35 -10.29 2.13
CA LEU A 38 14.60 -9.59 1.87
C LEU A 38 14.44 -8.10 2.17
N LEU A 39 15.43 -7.48 2.79
CA LEU A 39 15.42 -6.06 3.12
C LEU A 39 16.70 -5.38 2.63
N LEU A 40 16.61 -4.11 2.25
CA LEU A 40 17.75 -3.23 2.10
C LEU A 40 18.10 -2.63 3.46
N TYR A 41 19.27 -2.97 3.98
CA TYR A 41 19.85 -2.35 5.17
C TYR A 41 20.65 -1.10 4.78
N VAL A 42 20.35 0.02 5.43
CA VAL A 42 21.06 1.29 5.30
C VAL A 42 21.91 1.48 6.56
N PRO A 43 23.24 1.37 6.50
CA PRO A 43 24.10 1.52 7.67
C PRO A 43 24.25 2.99 8.07
N ASP A 44 24.58 3.26 9.34
CA ASP A 44 24.85 4.61 9.85
C ASP A 44 26.31 5.07 9.68
N ASP A 45 27.22 4.14 9.43
CA ASP A 45 28.65 4.39 9.27
C ASP A 45 29.05 4.90 7.87
N GLY A 46 28.06 5.10 6.99
CA GLY A 46 28.27 5.52 5.60
C GLY A 46 28.85 4.42 4.70
N SER A 47 28.93 3.17 5.16
CA SER A 47 29.24 2.05 4.29
C SER A 47 28.11 1.79 3.28
N ARG A 48 28.40 0.96 2.27
CA ARG A 48 27.42 0.65 1.22
C ARG A 48 26.20 -0.06 1.82
N MET A 49 25.03 0.25 1.26
CA MET A 49 23.78 -0.41 1.63
C MET A 49 23.82 -1.87 1.21
N LYS A 50 23.09 -2.74 1.92
CA LYS A 50 23.18 -4.20 1.71
C LYS A 50 21.82 -4.85 1.66
N LEU A 51 21.63 -5.79 0.73
CA LEU A 51 20.47 -6.68 0.75
C LEU A 51 20.70 -7.79 1.77
N VAL A 52 19.79 -7.92 2.73
CA VAL A 52 19.93 -8.82 3.88
C VAL A 52 18.64 -9.61 4.11
N LYS A 53 18.80 -10.88 4.48
CA LYS A 53 17.70 -11.76 4.89
C LYS A 53 17.73 -11.95 6.39
N PRO A 54 16.78 -11.37 7.15
CA PRO A 54 16.71 -11.61 8.59
C PRO A 54 16.57 -13.09 8.96
N ALA A 55 16.03 -13.94 8.07
CA ALA A 55 15.94 -15.38 8.29
C ALA A 55 17.31 -16.08 8.35
N ASP A 56 18.29 -15.58 7.58
CA ASP A 56 19.61 -16.20 7.41
C ASP A 56 20.73 -15.46 8.18
N ASP A 57 20.45 -14.24 8.67
CA ASP A 57 21.41 -13.41 9.38
C ASP A 57 20.91 -13.06 10.80
N SER A 58 21.50 -13.73 11.80
CA SER A 58 21.14 -13.55 13.20
C SER A 58 21.42 -12.15 13.75
N TYR A 59 22.38 -11.41 13.19
CA TYR A 59 22.64 -10.03 13.59
C TYR A 59 21.49 -9.14 13.13
N HIS A 60 21.13 -9.19 11.85
CA HIS A 60 20.03 -8.38 11.33
C HIS A 60 18.68 -8.77 11.94
N GLN A 61 18.43 -10.06 12.18
CA GLN A 61 17.22 -10.51 12.87
C GLN A 61 17.08 -9.91 14.29
N LYS A 62 18.13 -10.05 15.11
CA LYS A 62 18.15 -9.50 16.48
C LYS A 62 18.01 -7.99 16.45
N HIS A 63 18.73 -7.32 15.55
CA HIS A 63 18.71 -5.87 15.45
C HIS A 63 17.32 -5.33 15.07
N VAL A 64 16.64 -5.95 14.10
CA VAL A 64 15.26 -5.61 13.74
C VAL A 64 14.31 -5.80 14.94
N MET A 65 14.48 -6.90 15.68
CA MET A 65 13.67 -7.19 16.88
C MET A 65 13.91 -6.18 18.01
N GLU A 66 15.17 -5.82 18.28
CA GLU A 66 15.55 -4.83 19.30
C GLU A 66 14.95 -3.45 18.97
N LYS A 67 15.07 -2.99 17.72
CA LYS A 67 14.46 -1.73 17.27
C LYS A 67 12.94 -1.74 17.38
N SER A 68 12.30 -2.88 17.13
CA SER A 68 10.86 -3.04 17.29
C SER A 68 10.39 -2.77 18.73
N LEU A 69 11.24 -3.06 19.72
CA LEU A 69 10.94 -2.86 21.15
C LEU A 69 11.23 -1.44 21.63
N ILE A 70 12.27 -0.79 21.12
CA ILE A 70 12.64 0.59 21.49
C ILE A 70 11.55 1.58 21.05
N THR A 71 10.90 1.31 19.92
CA THR A 71 9.98 2.27 19.30
C THR A 71 8.67 2.47 20.08
N ARG A 72 8.35 1.64 21.11
CA ARG A 72 7.12 1.80 21.91
C ARG A 72 7.25 1.38 23.38
N SER A 73 6.66 2.18 24.27
CA SER A 73 6.31 1.82 25.66
C SER A 73 5.11 0.86 25.77
N SER A 74 4.49 0.49 24.65
CA SER A 74 3.33 -0.41 24.58
C SER A 74 3.71 -1.81 24.09
N ARG A 75 3.04 -2.83 24.64
CA ARG A 75 3.36 -4.27 24.49
C ARG A 75 3.13 -4.87 23.09
N LYS A 76 3.13 -4.08 22.01
CA LYS A 76 2.83 -4.56 20.64
C LYS A 76 4.08 -4.45 19.76
N LEU A 77 4.54 -5.58 19.22
CA LEU A 77 5.65 -5.60 18.28
C LEU A 77 5.25 -4.81 17.02
N SER A 78 6.16 -3.98 16.53
CA SER A 78 6.04 -3.32 15.23
C SER A 78 7.40 -3.44 14.56
N LEU A 79 7.45 -4.13 13.42
CA LEU A 79 8.67 -4.15 12.64
C LEU A 79 9.07 -2.71 12.28
N PRO A 80 10.37 -2.39 12.33
CA PRO A 80 10.88 -1.04 12.15
C PRO A 80 11.12 -0.70 10.68
N HIS A 81 10.90 -1.66 9.77
CA HIS A 81 11.24 -1.47 8.36
C HIS A 81 10.29 -0.49 7.69
N TYR A 82 10.84 0.27 6.76
CA TYR A 82 10.10 1.11 5.84
C TYR A 82 9.73 0.33 4.60
N ALA A 83 8.73 0.78 3.86
CA ALA A 83 8.43 0.28 2.52
C ALA A 83 8.45 1.43 1.52
N LEU A 84 8.97 1.20 0.32
CA LEU A 84 8.85 2.12 -0.79
C LEU A 84 7.79 1.59 -1.76
N SER A 85 6.71 2.35 -1.91
CA SER A 85 5.77 2.19 -3.00
C SER A 85 6.14 3.17 -4.12
N HIS A 86 6.33 2.68 -5.33
CA HIS A 86 6.75 3.53 -6.45
C HIS A 86 6.39 2.93 -7.81
N LEU A 87 6.33 3.78 -8.83
CA LEU A 87 6.38 3.34 -10.22
C LEU A 87 7.79 2.86 -10.59
N TRP A 88 7.89 1.66 -11.17
CA TRP A 88 9.15 1.04 -11.57
C TRP A 88 9.70 1.67 -12.87
N GLY A 89 9.02 1.41 -13.98
CA GLY A 89 9.31 1.87 -15.34
C GLY A 89 8.00 1.87 -16.15
N ILE A 90 7.92 2.72 -17.18
CA ILE A 90 6.62 3.07 -17.81
C ILE A 90 6.16 1.97 -18.78
N SER A 91 7.08 1.16 -19.32
CA SER A 91 6.75 0.04 -20.20
C SER A 91 7.93 -0.94 -20.36
N GLU A 92 7.66 -2.10 -20.95
CA GLU A 92 8.68 -3.07 -21.40
C GLU A 92 9.70 -2.45 -22.37
N GLU A 93 9.30 -1.43 -23.13
CA GLU A 93 10.14 -0.73 -24.11
C GLU A 93 10.99 0.37 -23.46
N ASN A 94 10.58 0.87 -22.29
CA ASN A 94 11.27 1.92 -21.56
C ASN A 94 11.44 1.53 -20.08
N ARG A 95 12.24 0.47 -19.87
CA ARG A 95 12.51 -0.10 -18.54
C ARG A 95 13.34 0.80 -17.63
N HIS A 96 13.89 1.92 -18.15
CA HIS A 96 14.72 2.85 -17.37
C HIS A 96 15.75 2.14 -16.48
N LEU A 97 16.66 1.37 -17.09
CA LEU A 97 17.65 0.61 -16.32
C LEU A 97 18.59 1.53 -15.53
N TRP A 98 18.81 1.21 -14.26
CA TRP A 98 19.76 1.88 -13.38
C TRP A 98 21.02 1.02 -13.27
N HIS A 99 22.03 1.35 -14.08
CA HIS A 99 23.28 0.58 -14.16
C HIS A 99 24.20 0.86 -12.98
N GLU A 100 24.12 2.06 -12.41
CA GLU A 100 24.95 2.54 -11.32
C GLU A 100 24.47 2.07 -9.94
N ILE A 101 23.36 1.32 -9.83
CA ILE A 101 22.84 0.84 -8.53
C ILE A 101 23.88 0.00 -7.77
N GLY A 102 24.71 -0.74 -8.51
CA GLY A 102 25.82 -1.51 -7.98
C GLY A 102 26.98 -0.66 -7.44
N ASP A 103 26.91 0.66 -7.49
CA ASP A 103 27.85 1.55 -6.78
C ASP A 103 27.39 1.86 -5.35
N TYR A 104 26.09 1.68 -5.07
CA TYR A 104 25.45 2.05 -3.80
C TYR A 104 25.02 0.85 -2.96
N VAL A 105 24.63 -0.26 -3.61
CA VAL A 105 24.02 -1.43 -2.96
C VAL A 105 24.83 -2.69 -3.24
N ASP A 106 25.12 -3.44 -2.19
CA ASP A 106 25.61 -4.82 -2.27
C ASP A 106 24.44 -5.81 -2.14
N ASP A 107 24.52 -6.92 -2.89
CA ASP A 107 23.62 -8.05 -2.80
C ASP A 107 23.87 -8.90 -1.55
N GLU A 108 23.07 -9.95 -1.39
CA GLU A 108 23.13 -10.89 -0.26
C GLU A 108 24.47 -11.63 -0.14
N LYS A 109 25.30 -11.60 -1.19
CA LYS A 109 26.63 -12.23 -1.26
C LYS A 109 27.75 -11.19 -1.15
N GLY A 110 27.42 -9.95 -0.85
CA GLY A 110 28.38 -8.84 -0.78
C GLY A 110 28.94 -8.43 -2.13
N GLN A 111 28.28 -8.76 -3.24
CA GLN A 111 28.64 -8.31 -4.59
C GLN A 111 27.83 -7.08 -4.97
N PRO A 112 28.31 -6.20 -5.86
CA PRO A 112 27.49 -5.12 -6.41
C PRO A 112 26.12 -5.61 -6.90
N ALA A 113 25.06 -4.92 -6.49
CA ALA A 113 23.70 -5.27 -6.89
C ALA A 113 23.53 -5.26 -8.41
N ALA A 114 22.70 -6.18 -8.91
CA ALA A 114 22.36 -6.25 -10.32
C ALA A 114 21.55 -5.01 -10.77
N VAL A 115 21.58 -4.73 -12.08
CA VAL A 115 20.83 -3.65 -12.70
C VAL A 115 19.33 -3.80 -12.43
N VAL A 116 18.68 -2.70 -12.05
CA VAL A 116 17.23 -2.67 -11.76
C VAL A 116 16.50 -1.66 -12.64
N SER A 117 15.20 -1.85 -12.82
CA SER A 117 14.31 -0.90 -13.51
C SER A 117 13.94 0.23 -12.55
N MET A 118 14.43 1.44 -12.81
CA MET A 118 14.11 2.63 -12.00
C MET A 118 14.18 3.89 -12.84
N ARG A 119 13.07 4.63 -12.90
CA ARG A 119 13.00 5.95 -13.55
C ARG A 119 14.12 6.89 -13.09
N PRO A 120 14.80 7.62 -14.00
CA PRO A 120 15.94 8.48 -13.64
C PRO A 120 15.60 9.56 -12.63
N GLU A 121 14.42 10.18 -12.75
CA GLU A 121 13.97 11.29 -11.91
C GLU A 121 13.95 10.90 -10.43
N LYS A 122 13.62 9.63 -10.15
CA LYS A 122 13.46 9.03 -8.83
C LYS A 122 14.77 8.78 -8.08
N ARG A 123 15.86 8.51 -8.81
CA ARG A 123 17.06 7.85 -8.24
C ARG A 123 17.70 8.69 -7.13
N GLU A 124 17.89 9.99 -7.41
CA GLU A 124 18.49 10.93 -6.46
C GLU A 124 17.62 11.12 -5.21
N THR A 125 16.30 11.28 -5.39
CA THR A 125 15.35 11.40 -4.29
C THR A 125 15.35 10.14 -3.42
N LEU A 126 15.40 8.95 -4.03
CA LEU A 126 15.51 7.70 -3.29
C LEU A 126 16.81 7.62 -2.47
N LEU A 127 17.96 7.92 -3.09
CA LEU A 127 19.25 7.88 -2.38
C LEU A 127 19.23 8.82 -1.16
N LYS A 128 18.76 10.06 -1.34
CA LYS A 128 18.63 11.01 -0.24
C LYS A 128 17.63 10.59 0.83
N LEU A 129 16.54 9.93 0.43
CA LEU A 129 15.57 9.39 1.38
C LEU A 129 16.22 8.31 2.26
N LEU A 130 17.02 7.42 1.66
CA LEU A 130 17.74 6.38 2.39
C LEU A 130 18.82 6.99 3.29
N GLU A 131 19.61 7.94 2.79
CA GLU A 131 20.62 8.66 3.57
C GLU A 131 20.04 9.42 4.78
N GLY A 132 18.82 9.97 4.63
CA GLY A 132 18.08 10.60 5.72
C GLY A 132 17.59 9.64 6.80
N HIS A 133 17.71 8.32 6.58
CA HIS A 133 17.31 7.27 7.50
C HIS A 133 18.47 6.29 7.75
N PRO A 134 19.56 6.71 8.39
CA PRO A 134 20.66 5.82 8.73
C PRO A 134 20.21 4.73 9.71
N ASP A 135 20.91 3.61 9.69
CA ASP A 135 20.63 2.42 10.49
C ASP A 135 19.17 1.94 10.36
N SER A 136 18.71 1.73 9.13
CA SER A 136 17.32 1.39 8.85
C SER A 136 17.17 0.23 7.86
N TYR A 137 15.96 -0.31 7.79
CA TYR A 137 15.63 -1.44 6.92
C TYR A 137 14.49 -1.03 5.98
N TRP A 138 14.60 -1.39 4.71
CA TRP A 138 13.66 -0.99 3.67
C TRP A 138 13.22 -2.17 2.83
N TRP A 139 11.93 -2.26 2.57
CA TRP A 139 11.39 -3.05 1.49
C TRP A 139 11.22 -2.16 0.25
N ILE A 140 11.94 -2.49 -0.82
CA ILE A 140 11.86 -1.80 -2.11
C ILE A 140 11.71 -2.87 -3.19
N ASP A 141 10.54 -2.97 -3.82
CA ASP A 141 10.19 -4.07 -4.73
C ASP A 141 11.30 -4.40 -5.75
N VAL A 142 11.82 -3.40 -6.46
CA VAL A 142 12.82 -3.62 -7.52
C VAL A 142 14.17 -4.15 -7.01
N LEU A 143 14.43 -4.04 -5.71
CA LEU A 143 15.63 -4.56 -5.05
C LEU A 143 15.36 -5.83 -4.23
N CYS A 144 14.20 -5.92 -3.61
CA CYS A 144 13.87 -6.92 -2.60
C CYS A 144 13.01 -8.07 -3.15
N ALA A 145 12.16 -7.79 -4.13
CA ALA A 145 11.38 -8.82 -4.78
C ALA A 145 12.26 -9.66 -5.72
N ARG A 146 11.91 -10.93 -5.82
CA ARG A 146 12.50 -11.93 -6.70
C ARG A 146 11.39 -12.55 -7.54
N THR A 147 11.77 -13.23 -8.61
CA THR A 147 10.83 -13.96 -9.47
C THR A 147 10.06 -15.03 -8.70
N ASP A 148 10.64 -15.54 -7.63
CA ASP A 148 10.09 -16.57 -6.73
C ASP A 148 9.57 -16.00 -5.41
N THR A 149 9.62 -14.68 -5.16
CA THR A 149 9.01 -14.10 -3.96
C THR A 149 7.54 -14.49 -3.89
N PRO A 150 7.11 -15.19 -2.82
CA PRO A 150 5.73 -15.56 -2.63
C PRO A 150 4.84 -14.32 -2.50
N LEU A 151 3.67 -14.34 -3.14
CA LEU A 151 2.75 -13.19 -3.10
C LEU A 151 1.95 -13.13 -1.80
N ASP A 152 1.88 -14.23 -1.05
CA ASP A 152 1.22 -14.30 0.25
C ASP A 152 1.92 -13.45 1.32
N ILE A 153 3.24 -13.27 1.25
CA ILE A 153 3.97 -12.40 2.19
C ILE A 153 3.88 -10.91 1.83
N MET A 154 3.49 -10.55 0.61
CA MET A 154 3.46 -9.14 0.17
C MET A 154 2.52 -8.30 1.03
N GLY A 155 1.36 -8.85 1.41
CA GLY A 155 0.44 -8.18 2.33
C GLY A 155 1.09 -7.88 3.69
N ASP A 156 1.79 -8.86 4.26
CA ASP A 156 2.43 -8.73 5.56
C ASP A 156 3.61 -7.76 5.54
N ILE A 157 4.37 -7.71 4.44
CA ILE A 157 5.45 -6.73 4.23
C ILE A 157 4.95 -5.30 4.42
N TYR A 158 3.87 -4.92 3.73
CA TYR A 158 3.30 -3.58 3.85
C TYR A 158 2.58 -3.36 5.18
N LYS A 159 1.78 -4.34 5.62
CA LYS A 159 1.02 -4.29 6.88
C LYS A 159 1.90 -4.08 8.11
N TYR A 160 3.06 -4.72 8.14
CA TYR A 160 3.97 -4.63 9.28
C TYR A 160 5.05 -3.56 9.11
N SER A 161 5.10 -2.87 7.97
CA SER A 161 5.98 -1.72 7.81
C SER A 161 5.65 -0.61 8.80
N ARG A 162 6.68 0.10 9.23
CA ARG A 162 6.58 1.29 10.09
C ARG A 162 5.90 2.42 9.33
N THR A 163 6.43 2.73 8.16
CA THR A 163 5.97 3.80 7.27
C THR A 163 6.18 3.34 5.84
N CYS A 164 5.18 3.53 5.00
CA CYS A 164 5.32 3.38 3.56
C CYS A 164 5.51 4.75 2.92
N TYR A 165 6.62 4.95 2.22
CA TYR A 165 6.82 6.11 1.37
C TYR A 165 6.24 5.80 -0.01
N ALA A 166 5.20 6.53 -0.38
CA ALA A 166 4.60 6.47 -1.71
C ALA A 166 5.23 7.57 -2.58
N MET A 167 6.13 7.18 -3.46
CA MET A 167 6.90 8.09 -4.31
C MET A 167 6.19 8.29 -5.64
N LEU A 168 5.52 9.43 -5.76
CA LEU A 168 4.61 9.78 -6.84
C LEU A 168 5.38 10.33 -8.05
N ASP A 169 4.88 10.03 -9.24
CA ASP A 169 5.37 10.54 -10.51
C ASP A 169 4.90 11.97 -10.80
N CYS A 170 5.23 12.89 -9.89
CA CYS A 170 4.96 14.32 -10.01
C CYS A 170 6.18 15.14 -9.60
N ASP A 171 6.12 16.44 -9.90
CA ASP A 171 7.07 17.41 -9.40
C ASP A 171 6.82 17.76 -7.92
N SER A 172 7.82 18.35 -7.27
CA SER A 172 7.74 18.75 -5.86
C SER A 172 6.78 19.91 -5.61
N GLN A 173 6.42 20.70 -6.64
CA GLN A 173 5.43 21.77 -6.49
C GLN A 173 4.04 21.17 -6.26
N CYS A 174 3.69 20.06 -6.94
CA CYS A 174 2.43 19.35 -6.73
C CYS A 174 2.23 18.93 -5.26
N ILE A 175 3.27 18.40 -4.60
CA ILE A 175 3.23 18.06 -3.17
C ILE A 175 3.11 19.33 -2.32
N SER A 176 3.84 20.39 -2.66
CA SER A 176 3.81 21.67 -1.93
C SER A 176 2.42 22.32 -1.98
N ASP A 177 1.79 22.33 -3.15
CA ASP A 177 0.44 22.87 -3.37
C ASP A 177 -0.58 22.08 -2.54
N MET A 178 -0.49 20.75 -2.54
CA MET A 178 -1.37 19.90 -1.75
C MET A 178 -1.13 20.06 -0.24
N GLN A 179 0.13 20.18 0.22
CA GLN A 179 0.42 20.51 1.61
C GLN A 179 -0.15 21.87 2.01
N SER A 180 -0.08 22.86 1.12
CA SER A 180 -0.64 24.18 1.33
C SER A 180 -2.15 24.10 1.54
N LEU A 181 -2.87 23.33 0.71
CA LEU A 181 -4.30 23.07 0.90
C LEU A 181 -4.61 22.45 2.27
N ILE A 182 -3.86 21.43 2.68
CA ILE A 182 -4.05 20.72 3.95
C ILE A 182 -3.74 21.61 5.15
N THR A 183 -2.66 22.38 5.09
CA THR A 183 -2.13 23.16 6.22
C THR A 183 -2.84 24.49 6.38
N GLN A 184 -3.17 25.16 5.28
CA GLN A 184 -3.96 26.39 5.31
C GLN A 184 -5.41 26.10 5.68
N GLY A 185 -5.90 24.89 5.38
CA GLY A 185 -6.94 24.18 6.12
C GLY A 185 -8.11 25.03 6.58
N LYS A 186 -8.56 25.98 5.76
CA LYS A 186 -9.84 26.63 5.97
C LYS A 186 -10.86 25.50 6.02
N ASP A 187 -11.73 25.54 7.02
CA ASP A 187 -12.87 24.65 7.08
C ASP A 187 -13.53 24.66 5.70
N PRO A 188 -13.69 23.51 5.00
CA PRO A 188 -14.26 23.51 3.66
C PRO A 188 -15.64 24.16 3.58
N SER A 189 -16.35 24.27 4.70
CA SER A 189 -17.60 25.04 4.83
C SER A 189 -17.44 26.56 4.72
N THR A 190 -16.20 27.07 4.72
CA THR A 190 -15.86 28.50 4.63
C THR A 190 -15.22 28.88 3.30
N LEU A 191 -15.04 27.92 2.40
CA LEU A 191 -14.48 28.18 1.07
C LEU A 191 -15.48 28.99 0.23
N THR A 192 -14.93 29.92 -0.54
CA THR A 192 -15.62 30.49 -1.71
C THR A 192 -15.61 29.51 -2.87
N VAL A 193 -16.50 29.70 -3.85
CA VAL A 193 -16.55 28.86 -5.06
C VAL A 193 -15.22 28.86 -5.82
N ASP A 194 -14.54 30.02 -5.89
CA ASP A 194 -13.24 30.13 -6.56
C ASP A 194 -12.14 29.36 -5.81
N GLU A 195 -12.13 29.44 -4.47
CA GLU A 195 -11.19 28.68 -3.65
C GLU A 195 -11.44 27.16 -3.74
N PHE A 196 -12.71 26.75 -3.83
CA PHE A 196 -13.08 25.35 -4.06
C PHE A 196 -12.52 24.85 -5.39
N TRP A 197 -12.76 25.56 -6.49
CA TRP A 197 -12.26 25.16 -7.81
C TRP A 197 -10.74 25.19 -7.89
N HIS A 198 -10.09 26.14 -7.22
CA HIS A 198 -8.64 26.14 -7.09
C HIS A 198 -8.12 24.88 -6.38
N ALA A 199 -8.79 24.44 -5.32
CA ALA A 199 -8.44 23.19 -4.65
C ALA A 199 -8.68 21.96 -5.55
N VAL A 200 -9.77 21.95 -6.31
CA VAL A 200 -10.06 20.91 -7.32
C VAL A 200 -8.95 20.85 -8.38
N ASP A 201 -8.45 21.97 -8.90
CA ASP A 201 -7.37 21.99 -9.89
C ASP A 201 -6.08 21.35 -9.36
N ILE A 202 -5.75 21.57 -8.08
CA ILE A 202 -4.60 20.94 -7.42
C ILE A 202 -4.84 19.43 -7.27
N TRP A 203 -6.05 19.02 -6.87
CA TRP A 203 -6.44 17.62 -6.80
C TRP A 203 -6.41 16.93 -8.16
N ASP A 204 -6.86 17.59 -9.24
CA ASP A 204 -6.82 17.06 -10.60
C ASP A 204 -5.37 16.81 -11.04
N LYS A 205 -4.45 17.75 -10.78
CA LYS A 205 -3.01 17.53 -11.04
C LYS A 205 -2.45 16.37 -10.22
N PHE A 206 -2.79 16.32 -8.93
CA PHE A 206 -2.33 15.27 -8.03
C PHE A 206 -2.84 13.87 -8.43
N ALA A 207 -4.10 13.78 -8.86
CA ALA A 207 -4.75 12.54 -9.31
C ALA A 207 -4.26 12.06 -10.69
N GLN A 208 -3.59 12.90 -11.48
CA GLN A 208 -3.04 12.52 -12.77
C GLN A 208 -1.84 11.56 -12.67
N CYS A 209 -1.15 11.52 -11.52
CA CYS A 209 -0.02 10.63 -11.27
C CYS A 209 -0.38 9.19 -11.67
N ALA A 210 0.47 8.56 -12.49
CA ALA A 210 0.29 7.17 -12.90
C ALA A 210 0.38 6.21 -11.72
N TRP A 211 0.95 6.62 -10.59
CA TRP A 211 0.96 5.85 -9.36
C TRP A 211 -0.45 5.43 -8.94
N TRP A 212 -1.44 6.34 -8.99
CA TRP A 212 -2.84 6.03 -8.64
C TRP A 212 -3.48 4.95 -9.51
N LYS A 213 -2.96 4.75 -10.71
CA LYS A 213 -3.53 3.85 -11.74
C LYS A 213 -3.05 2.41 -11.61
N ARG A 214 -2.08 2.14 -10.74
CA ARG A 214 -1.54 0.78 -10.51
C ARG A 214 -2.47 -0.01 -9.60
N VAL A 215 -2.76 -1.25 -9.98
CA VAL A 215 -3.53 -2.20 -9.16
C VAL A 215 -2.92 -2.40 -7.76
N TRP A 216 -1.60 -2.57 -7.69
CA TRP A 216 -0.87 -2.79 -6.43
C TRP A 216 -0.94 -1.64 -5.43
N THR A 217 -1.22 -0.43 -5.90
CA THR A 217 -1.35 0.75 -5.05
C THR A 217 -2.43 0.59 -3.98
N TRP A 218 -3.44 -0.25 -4.20
CA TRP A 218 -4.49 -0.50 -3.20
C TRP A 218 -3.93 -1.08 -1.90
N GLN A 219 -3.18 -2.19 -1.96
CA GLN A 219 -2.56 -2.77 -0.76
C GLN A 219 -1.49 -1.85 -0.16
N GLU A 220 -0.76 -1.11 -1.00
CA GLU A 220 0.26 -0.15 -0.58
C GLU A 220 -0.37 1.04 0.17
N MET A 221 -1.63 1.39 -0.11
CA MET A 221 -2.41 2.43 0.58
C MET A 221 -3.17 1.92 1.82
N MET A 222 -3.55 0.65 1.82
CA MET A 222 -4.47 0.10 2.81
C MET A 222 -3.77 -0.50 4.01
N LEU A 223 -2.64 -1.15 3.79
CA LEU A 223 -2.00 -2.00 4.80
C LEU A 223 -1.02 -1.25 5.71
N PRO A 224 -0.16 -0.33 5.21
CA PRO A 224 0.81 0.33 6.07
C PRO A 224 0.17 1.19 7.16
N LYS A 225 0.81 1.23 8.33
CA LYS A 225 0.33 2.04 9.47
C LYS A 225 0.32 3.53 9.17
N GLN A 226 1.34 4.00 8.46
CA GLN A 226 1.50 5.38 8.02
C GLN A 226 1.95 5.38 6.57
N ILE A 227 1.44 6.34 5.81
CA ILE A 227 1.83 6.54 4.41
C ILE A 227 2.25 7.99 4.23
N LEU A 228 3.47 8.17 3.74
CA LEU A 228 4.03 9.47 3.41
C LEU A 228 4.17 9.57 1.89
N LEU A 229 3.44 10.50 1.29
CA LEU A 229 3.49 10.79 -0.14
C LEU A 229 4.64 11.77 -0.40
N ILE A 230 5.48 11.47 -1.38
CA ILE A 230 6.62 12.32 -1.77
C ILE A 230 6.72 12.37 -3.29
N ALA A 231 7.11 13.51 -3.84
CA ALA A 231 7.40 13.64 -5.26
C ALA A 231 8.69 12.89 -5.59
N GLU A 232 8.72 12.14 -6.70
CA GLU A 232 9.96 11.48 -7.14
C GLU A 232 11.07 12.46 -7.52
N THR A 233 10.76 13.75 -7.66
CA THR A 233 11.73 14.82 -7.92
C THR A 233 12.11 15.64 -6.68
N ASP A 234 11.58 15.32 -5.49
CA ASP A 234 11.94 16.06 -4.27
C ASP A 234 13.32 15.66 -3.76
N THR A 235 14.31 16.52 -3.99
CA THR A 235 15.69 16.28 -3.57
C THR A 235 16.01 16.81 -2.17
N GLN A 236 15.04 17.35 -1.44
CA GLN A 236 15.20 17.74 -0.03
C GLN A 236 14.64 16.69 0.93
N VAL A 237 13.73 15.85 0.45
CA VAL A 237 13.12 14.74 1.20
C VAL A 237 12.47 15.20 2.52
N CYS A 238 12.02 16.44 2.54
CA CYS A 238 11.30 17.03 3.66
C CYS A 238 9.87 17.38 3.27
N ASN A 239 9.56 17.42 1.97
CA ASN A 239 8.26 17.77 1.46
C ASN A 239 7.37 16.53 1.34
N THR A 240 6.69 16.17 2.44
CA THR A 240 5.87 14.97 2.51
C THR A 240 4.41 15.18 2.90
N ILE A 241 3.57 14.43 2.19
CA ILE A 241 2.18 14.05 2.36
C ILE A 241 1.83 13.05 3.45
N ASP A 242 1.46 13.39 4.68
CA ASP A 242 0.78 12.36 5.49
C ASP A 242 -0.62 12.10 4.90
N MET A 243 -0.78 10.92 4.31
CA MET A 243 -1.99 10.54 3.58
C MET A 243 -3.24 10.60 4.46
N ASP A 244 -3.13 10.39 5.78
CA ASP A 244 -4.27 10.55 6.70
C ASP A 244 -4.87 11.96 6.68
N ARG A 245 -4.07 12.97 6.33
CA ARG A 245 -4.52 14.35 6.28
C ARG A 245 -5.31 14.69 5.03
N LEU A 246 -5.32 13.81 4.02
CA LEU A 246 -6.10 13.96 2.79
C LEU A 246 -7.61 13.71 3.00
N TYR A 247 -7.98 13.01 4.07
CA TYR A 247 -9.36 12.63 4.39
C TYR A 247 -10.31 13.83 4.50
N ASN A 248 -9.82 14.98 4.98
CA ASN A 248 -10.66 16.09 5.42
C ASN A 248 -11.28 16.91 4.28
N PHE A 249 -10.77 16.79 3.05
CA PHE A 249 -11.22 17.65 1.96
C PHE A 249 -12.69 17.41 1.60
N GLU A 250 -13.08 16.15 1.39
CA GLU A 250 -14.47 15.82 1.03
C GLU A 250 -15.44 15.97 2.22
N GLU A 251 -15.04 15.57 3.43
CA GLU A 251 -15.98 15.57 4.57
C GLU A 251 -16.49 16.98 4.91
N GLY A 252 -15.63 17.99 4.78
CA GLY A 252 -16.06 19.37 5.04
C GLY A 252 -17.03 19.91 3.98
N ILE A 253 -17.01 19.39 2.75
CA ILE A 253 -17.87 19.86 1.66
C ILE A 253 -19.34 19.50 1.93
N TYR A 254 -19.61 18.39 2.61
CA TYR A 254 -20.97 17.99 2.98
C TYR A 254 -21.71 19.07 3.79
N TRP A 255 -20.98 19.79 4.64
CA TRP A 255 -21.49 20.86 5.49
C TRP A 255 -21.38 22.25 4.87
N ALA A 256 -20.89 22.35 3.64
CA ALA A 256 -20.63 23.63 2.99
C ALA A 256 -21.91 24.34 2.52
N PRO A 257 -21.83 25.67 2.29
CA PRO A 257 -22.88 26.47 1.70
C PRO A 257 -23.44 25.91 0.38
N GLY A 258 -24.66 26.34 0.00
CA GLY A 258 -25.40 25.74 -1.11
C GLY A 258 -24.73 25.85 -2.48
N ASP A 259 -24.00 26.92 -2.73
CA ASP A 259 -23.18 27.16 -3.93
C ASP A 259 -21.99 26.20 -4.00
N ILE A 260 -21.30 25.94 -2.88
CA ILE A 260 -20.23 24.93 -2.81
C ILE A 260 -20.78 23.53 -3.06
N ARG A 261 -21.95 23.20 -2.51
CA ARG A 261 -22.60 21.90 -2.80
C ARG A 261 -22.95 21.75 -4.28
N GLN A 262 -23.36 22.82 -4.95
CA GLN A 262 -23.60 22.79 -6.39
C GLN A 262 -22.29 22.59 -7.17
N ALA A 263 -21.20 23.26 -6.76
CA ALA A 263 -19.88 23.05 -7.35
C ALA A 263 -19.38 21.62 -7.12
N HIS A 264 -19.62 21.05 -5.94
CA HIS A 264 -19.32 19.64 -5.64
C HIS A 264 -20.02 18.67 -6.58
N MET A 265 -21.32 18.86 -6.85
CA MET A 265 -22.05 18.03 -7.83
C MET A 265 -21.44 18.09 -9.24
N GLN A 266 -20.82 19.23 -9.60
CA GLN A 266 -20.09 19.34 -10.87
C GLN A 266 -18.72 18.63 -10.77
N TRP A 267 -18.04 18.72 -9.63
CA TRP A 267 -16.78 18.04 -9.38
C TRP A 267 -16.88 16.52 -9.45
N GLU A 268 -18.04 15.91 -9.17
CA GLU A 268 -18.28 14.46 -9.36
C GLU A 268 -17.94 13.95 -10.77
N SER A 269 -17.98 14.85 -11.77
CA SER A 269 -17.60 14.54 -13.15
C SER A 269 -16.11 14.74 -13.47
N SER A 270 -15.32 15.27 -12.53
CA SER A 270 -13.89 15.53 -12.72
C SER A 270 -13.04 14.27 -12.51
N THR A 271 -11.82 14.32 -13.05
CA THR A 271 -10.87 13.22 -13.00
C THR A 271 -10.34 12.90 -11.60
N SER A 272 -10.32 13.87 -10.68
CA SER A 272 -9.83 13.67 -9.31
C SER A 272 -10.87 13.12 -8.35
N TYR A 273 -12.17 13.24 -8.66
CA TYR A 273 -13.22 12.84 -7.74
C TYR A 273 -13.10 11.36 -7.33
N ALA A 274 -13.02 10.45 -8.31
CA ALA A 274 -12.90 9.03 -8.02
C ALA A 274 -11.64 8.67 -7.19
N PRO A 275 -10.41 9.12 -7.53
CA PRO A 275 -9.24 8.95 -6.67
C PRO A 275 -9.40 9.51 -5.25
N VAL A 276 -10.02 10.67 -5.08
CA VAL A 276 -10.25 11.24 -3.73
C VAL A 276 -11.21 10.37 -2.93
N MET A 277 -12.30 9.91 -3.54
CA MET A 277 -13.25 9.01 -2.88
C MET A 277 -12.63 7.67 -2.52
N GLU A 278 -11.76 7.14 -3.38
CA GLU A 278 -10.97 5.95 -3.08
C GLU A 278 -10.02 6.18 -1.89
N ILE A 279 -9.27 7.28 -1.86
CA ILE A 279 -8.39 7.65 -0.74
C ILE A 279 -9.20 7.72 0.56
N LYS A 280 -10.31 8.46 0.57
CA LYS A 280 -11.20 8.59 1.73
C LYS A 280 -11.64 7.22 2.24
N SER A 281 -12.05 6.35 1.34
CA SER A 281 -12.54 5.01 1.64
C SER A 281 -11.44 4.11 2.19
N CYS A 282 -10.25 4.17 1.60
CA CYS A 282 -9.07 3.48 2.09
C CYS A 282 -8.71 3.90 3.52
N LEU A 283 -8.68 5.21 3.79
CA LEU A 283 -8.32 5.73 5.11
C LEU A 283 -9.34 5.30 6.17
N ARG A 284 -10.63 5.35 5.86
CA ARG A 284 -11.68 4.86 6.76
C ARG A 284 -11.50 3.38 7.08
N GLN A 285 -11.34 2.54 6.06
CA GLN A 285 -11.18 1.10 6.25
C GLN A 285 -9.86 0.74 6.91
N ARG A 286 -8.79 1.52 6.68
CA ARG A 286 -7.50 1.33 7.32
C ARG A 286 -7.59 1.49 8.83
N SER A 287 -8.36 2.46 9.32
CA SER A 287 -8.63 2.58 10.76
C SER A 287 -9.29 1.32 11.30
N GLU A 288 -10.31 0.80 10.60
CA GLU A 288 -11.02 -0.43 10.97
C GLU A 288 -10.10 -1.67 10.93
N LEU A 289 -9.22 -1.74 9.93
CA LEU A 289 -8.18 -2.76 9.73
C LEU A 289 -7.19 -2.85 10.88
N GLN A 290 -6.79 -1.72 11.42
CA GLN A 290 -5.82 -1.65 12.51
C GLN A 290 -6.45 -2.09 13.85
N ASP A 291 -7.76 -1.92 13.99
CA ASP A 291 -8.52 -2.20 15.21
C ASP A 291 -9.14 -3.61 15.25
N GLN A 292 -9.37 -4.26 14.11
CA GLN A 292 -10.12 -5.52 14.03
C GLN A 292 -9.33 -6.75 13.54
N TYR A 293 -9.70 -7.92 14.10
CA TYR A 293 -9.19 -9.24 13.73
C TYR A 293 -10.11 -9.99 12.76
N SER A 294 -11.31 -9.49 12.48
CA SER A 294 -12.29 -10.12 11.60
C SER A 294 -11.95 -9.90 10.12
N PRO A 295 -12.32 -10.83 9.23
CA PRO A 295 -12.24 -10.63 7.78
C PRO A 295 -13.04 -9.37 7.38
N HIS A 296 -12.51 -8.64 6.39
CA HIS A 296 -13.00 -7.33 6.02
C HIS A 296 -14.35 -7.41 5.32
N PRO A 297 -15.28 -6.48 5.63
CA PRO A 297 -16.58 -6.44 4.97
C PRO A 297 -16.44 -6.14 3.48
N ILE A 298 -17.39 -6.68 2.70
CA ILE A 298 -17.61 -6.42 1.26
C ILE A 298 -17.58 -4.95 0.85
N THR A 299 -17.79 -4.02 1.77
CA THR A 299 -17.66 -2.58 1.45
C THR A 299 -16.30 -2.23 0.86
N THR A 300 -15.24 -3.00 1.15
CA THR A 300 -13.94 -2.85 0.45
C THR A 300 -14.01 -3.21 -1.03
N ILE A 301 -14.78 -4.24 -1.39
CA ILE A 301 -14.95 -4.70 -2.79
C ILE A 301 -15.77 -3.69 -3.59
N ASP A 302 -16.77 -3.05 -2.99
CA ASP A 302 -17.62 -2.07 -3.67
C ASP A 302 -16.79 -0.97 -4.34
N TYR A 303 -15.73 -0.47 -3.69
CA TYR A 303 -14.86 0.56 -4.27
C TYR A 303 -14.01 0.05 -5.44
N LEU A 304 -13.68 -1.24 -5.46
CA LEU A 304 -12.96 -1.85 -6.57
C LEU A 304 -13.84 -1.92 -7.83
N THR A 305 -15.17 -1.98 -7.67
CA THR A 305 -16.12 -2.00 -8.80
C THR A 305 -16.18 -0.69 -9.60
N SER A 306 -15.66 0.40 -9.04
CA SER A 306 -15.55 1.69 -9.73
C SER A 306 -14.12 2.03 -10.15
N SER A 307 -13.16 1.14 -9.87
CA SER A 307 -11.74 1.47 -10.04
C SER A 307 -11.26 1.30 -11.48
N SER A 308 -10.70 2.36 -12.06
CA SER A 308 -10.15 2.37 -13.43
C SER A 308 -8.71 1.85 -13.53
N ARG A 309 -8.17 1.28 -12.44
CA ARG A 309 -6.81 0.75 -12.38
C ARG A 309 -6.59 -0.36 -13.38
N LYS A 310 -5.38 -0.40 -13.94
CA LYS A 310 -4.98 -1.39 -14.95
C LYS A 310 -3.67 -2.04 -14.56
N CYS A 311 -3.47 -3.26 -15.05
CA CYS A 311 -2.23 -3.99 -14.93
C CYS A 311 -1.83 -4.59 -16.29
N MET A 312 -0.56 -4.94 -16.44
CA MET A 312 -0.07 -5.63 -17.63
C MET A 312 -0.41 -7.12 -17.63
N LYS A 313 -0.62 -7.67 -16.43
CA LYS A 313 -0.83 -9.08 -16.16
C LYS A 313 -2.20 -9.26 -15.51
N PRO A 314 -3.16 -9.95 -16.15
CA PRO A 314 -4.51 -10.11 -15.61
C PRO A 314 -4.54 -10.66 -14.18
N GLU A 315 -3.60 -11.54 -13.82
CA GLU A 315 -3.47 -12.08 -12.47
C GLU A 315 -3.24 -11.00 -11.39
N ASP A 316 -2.68 -9.84 -11.75
CA ASP A 316 -2.45 -8.76 -10.80
C ASP A 316 -3.76 -8.14 -10.30
N TYR A 317 -4.87 -8.22 -11.06
CA TYR A 317 -6.19 -7.80 -10.56
C TYR A 317 -6.59 -8.56 -9.28
N VAL A 318 -6.14 -9.81 -9.14
CA VAL A 318 -6.32 -10.63 -7.94
C VAL A 318 -5.18 -10.41 -6.96
N TYR A 319 -3.93 -10.48 -7.42
CA TYR A 319 -2.77 -10.42 -6.54
C TYR A 319 -2.62 -9.06 -5.82
N GLY A 320 -2.97 -7.96 -6.46
CA GLY A 320 -2.84 -6.60 -5.90
C GLY A 320 -3.75 -6.29 -4.72
N VAL A 321 -4.70 -7.19 -4.40
CA VAL A 321 -5.62 -7.01 -3.26
C VAL A 321 -5.52 -8.12 -2.21
N LEU A 322 -4.73 -9.18 -2.44
CA LEU A 322 -4.71 -10.35 -1.54
C LEU A 322 -4.34 -9.99 -0.11
N GLY A 323 -3.41 -9.06 0.08
CA GLY A 323 -3.02 -8.59 1.41
C GLY A 323 -4.17 -7.95 2.18
N VAL A 324 -5.07 -7.25 1.47
CA VAL A 324 -6.26 -6.62 2.06
C VAL A 324 -7.26 -7.69 2.51
N PHE A 325 -7.48 -8.74 1.71
CA PHE A 325 -8.36 -9.87 2.08
C PHE A 325 -7.69 -10.92 2.97
N ARG A 326 -6.38 -10.81 3.20
CA ARG A 326 -5.55 -11.80 3.93
C ARG A 326 -5.67 -13.20 3.32
N PHE A 327 -5.70 -13.25 2.00
CA PHE A 327 -5.78 -14.50 1.25
C PHE A 327 -4.40 -15.00 0.83
N ASN A 328 -4.15 -16.28 1.09
CA ASN A 328 -2.95 -16.95 0.61
C ASN A 328 -3.32 -17.77 -0.62
N LEU A 329 -3.02 -17.23 -1.80
CA LEU A 329 -3.20 -17.91 -3.09
C LEU A 329 -1.85 -18.23 -3.73
N PRO A 330 -1.70 -19.39 -4.40
CA PRO A 330 -0.44 -19.74 -5.04
C PRO A 330 -0.10 -18.81 -6.22
N ARG A 331 1.20 -18.68 -6.50
CA ARG A 331 1.74 -17.99 -7.67
C ARG A 331 1.84 -18.92 -8.88
N GLY A 332 1.82 -18.35 -10.09
CA GLY A 332 2.07 -19.09 -11.33
C GLY A 332 0.89 -19.97 -11.77
N ILE A 333 -0.29 -19.71 -11.24
CA ILE A 333 -1.54 -20.32 -11.69
C ILE A 333 -2.03 -19.55 -12.91
N GLU A 334 -2.67 -20.25 -13.84
CA GLU A 334 -3.37 -19.63 -14.96
C GLU A 334 -4.44 -18.63 -14.43
N PRO A 335 -4.60 -17.44 -15.04
CA PRO A 335 -5.44 -16.35 -14.52
C PRO A 335 -6.88 -16.74 -14.15
N ASN A 336 -7.58 -17.52 -14.97
CA ASN A 336 -8.97 -17.90 -14.67
C ASN A 336 -9.07 -18.91 -13.53
N LYS A 337 -8.14 -19.86 -13.44
CA LYS A 337 -8.03 -20.74 -12.26
C LYS A 337 -7.71 -19.96 -10.98
N LEU A 338 -6.84 -18.94 -11.07
CA LEU A 338 -6.56 -18.06 -9.94
C LEU A 338 -7.83 -17.31 -9.50
N TRP A 339 -8.59 -16.80 -10.47
CA TRP A 339 -9.86 -16.15 -10.21
C TRP A 339 -10.88 -17.06 -9.52
N GLU A 340 -11.07 -18.29 -10.00
CA GLU A 340 -11.95 -19.28 -9.36
C GLU A 340 -11.56 -19.56 -7.90
N LEU A 341 -10.25 -19.66 -7.62
CA LEU A 341 -9.75 -19.81 -6.25
C LEU A 341 -10.05 -18.58 -5.39
N PHE A 342 -9.85 -17.38 -5.94
CA PHE A 342 -10.18 -16.13 -5.26
C PHE A 342 -11.67 -16.05 -4.93
N VAL A 343 -12.55 -16.28 -5.90
CA VAL A 343 -14.02 -16.32 -5.71
C VAL A 343 -14.38 -17.33 -4.61
N SER A 344 -13.80 -18.53 -4.65
CA SER A 344 -14.04 -19.56 -3.63
C SER A 344 -13.62 -19.12 -2.22
N ARG A 345 -12.57 -18.28 -2.09
CA ARG A 345 -12.17 -17.71 -0.81
C ARG A 345 -13.15 -16.64 -0.35
N VAL A 346 -13.59 -15.76 -1.25
CA VAL A 346 -14.61 -14.74 -0.94
C VAL A 346 -15.91 -15.40 -0.47
N GLU A 347 -16.41 -16.41 -1.20
CA GLU A 347 -17.61 -17.17 -0.81
C GLU A 347 -17.49 -17.86 0.56
N ALA A 348 -16.27 -18.18 1.00
CA ALA A 348 -16.04 -18.85 2.28
C ALA A 348 -15.97 -17.88 3.48
N ILE A 349 -15.54 -16.64 3.26
CA ILE A 349 -15.52 -15.60 4.30
C ILE A 349 -16.83 -14.81 4.39
N GLU A 350 -17.55 -14.72 3.27
CA GLU A 350 -18.76 -13.93 3.15
C GLU A 350 -20.02 -14.77 3.13
N VAL A 351 -21.15 -14.15 3.46
CA VAL A 351 -22.45 -14.75 3.15
C VAL A 351 -22.55 -14.83 1.63
N THR A 352 -22.59 -16.05 1.10
CA THR A 352 -22.77 -16.40 -0.34
C THR A 352 -23.81 -15.57 -1.10
N SER A 353 -24.67 -14.83 -0.40
CA SER A 353 -25.66 -13.91 -0.96
C SER A 353 -25.08 -12.75 -1.78
N LEU A 354 -23.82 -12.34 -1.58
CA LEU A 354 -23.27 -11.15 -2.25
C LEU A 354 -22.42 -11.45 -3.49
N VAL A 355 -21.89 -12.66 -3.59
CA VAL A 355 -21.15 -13.13 -4.78
C VAL A 355 -22.14 -13.43 -5.91
N SER A 356 -21.84 -12.93 -7.11
CA SER A 356 -22.60 -13.21 -8.32
C SER A 356 -22.59 -14.70 -8.65
N ALA A 357 -23.74 -15.26 -9.05
CA ALA A 357 -23.83 -16.67 -9.46
C ALA A 357 -22.90 -17.00 -10.65
N ASN A 358 -22.58 -15.98 -11.46
CA ASN A 358 -21.73 -16.10 -12.64
C ASN A 358 -20.29 -15.64 -12.36
N ALA A 359 -19.93 -15.32 -11.11
CA ALA A 359 -18.59 -14.82 -10.78
C ALA A 359 -17.49 -15.78 -11.27
N ARG A 360 -17.70 -17.09 -11.10
CA ARG A 360 -16.76 -18.14 -11.53
C ARG A 360 -16.60 -18.26 -13.05
N GLU A 361 -17.55 -17.74 -13.83
CA GLU A 361 -17.55 -17.82 -15.29
C GLU A 361 -16.83 -16.64 -15.95
N PHE A 362 -16.44 -15.63 -15.17
CA PHE A 362 -15.75 -14.45 -15.67
C PHE A 362 -14.34 -14.80 -16.18
N ASP A 363 -14.05 -14.41 -17.42
CA ASP A 363 -12.72 -14.56 -18.02
C ASP A 363 -11.86 -13.35 -17.68
N LEU A 364 -10.95 -13.54 -16.73
CA LEU A 364 -10.01 -12.53 -16.24
C LEU A 364 -9.14 -11.96 -17.37
N LEU A 365 -8.88 -12.72 -18.43
CA LEU A 365 -8.10 -12.27 -19.59
C LEU A 365 -8.82 -11.19 -20.41
N THR A 366 -10.13 -11.05 -20.25
CA THR A 366 -10.95 -10.06 -20.97
C THR A 366 -11.12 -8.75 -20.20
N ALA A 367 -10.70 -8.71 -18.94
CA ALA A 367 -10.85 -7.54 -18.08
C ALA A 367 -10.03 -6.34 -18.59
N ARG A 368 -10.68 -5.18 -18.74
CA ARG A 368 -10.03 -3.95 -19.21
C ARG A 368 -9.40 -3.16 -18.06
N ASP A 369 -9.99 -3.27 -16.89
CA ASP A 369 -9.60 -2.62 -15.65
C ASP A 369 -10.14 -3.40 -14.45
N MET A 370 -9.84 -2.90 -13.26
CA MET A 370 -10.25 -3.47 -11.99
C MET A 370 -11.78 -3.46 -11.83
N ALA A 371 -12.49 -2.45 -12.33
CA ALA A 371 -13.95 -2.37 -12.28
C ALA A 371 -14.62 -3.58 -12.95
N ASP A 372 -14.19 -3.97 -14.16
CA ASP A 372 -14.73 -5.15 -14.86
C ASP A 372 -14.66 -6.42 -13.98
N VAL A 373 -13.53 -6.63 -13.30
CA VAL A 373 -13.27 -7.82 -12.47
C VAL A 373 -14.19 -7.87 -11.25
N TYR A 374 -14.27 -6.76 -10.51
CA TYR A 374 -14.99 -6.75 -9.23
C TYR A 374 -16.50 -6.53 -9.42
N GLN A 375 -16.94 -5.93 -10.53
CA GLN A 375 -18.35 -5.96 -10.93
C GLN A 375 -18.82 -7.38 -11.27
N ALA A 376 -17.96 -8.21 -11.88
CA ALA A 376 -18.29 -9.61 -12.14
C ALA A 376 -18.38 -10.45 -10.85
N LEU A 377 -17.65 -10.06 -9.80
CA LEU A 377 -17.69 -10.70 -8.49
C LEU A 377 -19.02 -10.45 -7.76
N LEU A 378 -19.53 -9.22 -7.81
CA LEU A 378 -20.69 -8.80 -7.03
C LEU A 378 -21.99 -8.98 -7.81
N LYS A 379 -23.09 -9.29 -7.11
CA LYS A 379 -24.43 -9.19 -7.70
C LYS A 379 -24.71 -7.73 -8.03
N SER A 380 -25.31 -7.47 -9.20
CA SER A 380 -25.77 -6.11 -9.51
C SER A 380 -26.71 -5.62 -8.40
N HIS A 381 -26.54 -4.36 -7.99
CA HIS A 381 -27.36 -3.77 -6.92
C HIS A 381 -28.87 -3.93 -7.18
N ASP A 382 -29.29 -3.99 -8.44
CA ASP A 382 -30.69 -4.23 -8.85
C ASP A 382 -31.25 -5.57 -8.35
N GLN A 383 -30.43 -6.61 -8.21
CA GLN A 383 -30.87 -7.93 -7.73
C GLN A 383 -30.98 -8.00 -6.20
N VAL A 384 -30.16 -7.24 -5.48
CA VAL A 384 -30.10 -7.28 -4.01
C VAL A 384 -31.35 -6.65 -3.40
N TYR A 385 -31.79 -5.49 -3.89
CA TYR A 385 -33.00 -4.83 -3.37
C TYR A 385 -34.27 -5.63 -3.66
N THR A 386 -34.33 -6.35 -4.78
CA THR A 386 -35.52 -7.16 -5.13
C THR A 386 -35.75 -8.32 -4.14
N GLN A 387 -34.70 -8.84 -3.49
CA GLN A 387 -34.83 -9.89 -2.47
C GLN A 387 -35.32 -9.40 -1.11
N TYR A 388 -35.12 -8.12 -0.77
CA TYR A 388 -35.56 -7.56 0.53
C TYR A 388 -36.98 -6.99 0.52
N PHE A 389 -37.62 -6.89 -0.65
CA PHE A 389 -39.01 -6.42 -0.79
C PHE A 389 -40.04 -7.53 -1.07
N ILE A 390 -39.62 -8.80 -1.01
CA ILE A 390 -40.52 -9.96 -1.10
C ILE A 390 -40.50 -10.71 0.25
N VAL A 391 -41.10 -10.12 1.28
CA VAL A 391 -41.55 -10.81 2.51
C VAL A 391 -42.91 -10.26 2.92
#